data_AF-A0A0G4M5S5-F1
#
_entry.id   AF-A0A0G4M5S5-F1
#
_cell.length_a   1.000
_cell.length_b   1.000
_cell.length_c   1.000
_cell.angle_alpha   90.00
_cell.angle_beta   90.00
_cell.angle_gamma   90.00
#
_symmetry.space_group_name_H-M   'P 1'
#
loop_
_entity.id
_entity.type
_entity.pdbx_description
1 polymer ?
#
loop_
_entity_poly.entity_id
_entity_poly.type
_entity_poly.pdbx_seq_one_letter_code
_entity_poly.pdbx_strand_id
1 'polypeptide(L)'
;METARALFRGEIGKAVQILKKASTNHPELLFVSLALQLIDKGDKRLAKEQLDFDVALASKTDPYLRAISSLIATGDWSAVANQKSLPLSDRAYVAFRTFDDTQLTKWLGEQVSIATETGDIEGIVLFGITDRMVDVFAKYVGKFNDFQTATLVMSICAPRYIDDYRCTAWRNAYRAYLQRHKAFFLRTKFEVESTKKSKRDGRPTIKPPSRQIALRCVFCDAETTVPSHNGSAPPAGAPDTRNPLMVTSISAGVSCPNCGRHLPRCVVCLEVVGIPRSDRPEAAADMDTRMAARFPTFCLKCEHVLHLDHARHWFARHVECPVPECRCKCNFRANPELNYH
;
A
#
# COMPACT_ATOMS: atom_id res chain seq x y z
N MET A 1 -6.84 9.88 26.17
CA MET A 1 -6.94 10.36 24.76
C MET A 1 -8.32 10.94 24.42
N GLU A 2 -9.43 10.18 24.50
CA GLU A 2 -10.76 10.65 24.04
C GLU A 2 -11.22 11.94 24.73
N THR A 3 -11.04 12.03 26.05
CA THR A 3 -11.29 13.25 26.82
C THR A 3 -10.56 14.47 26.27
N ALA A 4 -9.26 14.34 25.99
CA ALA A 4 -8.45 15.45 25.49
C ALA A 4 -8.93 15.91 24.11
N ARG A 5 -9.29 14.97 23.23
CA ARG A 5 -9.86 15.30 21.90
C ARG A 5 -11.21 16.00 22.01
N ALA A 6 -12.09 15.56 22.93
CA ALA A 6 -13.34 16.26 23.20
C ALA A 6 -13.10 17.68 23.73
N LEU A 7 -12.12 17.85 24.62
CA LEU A 7 -11.71 19.15 25.13
C LEU A 7 -11.14 20.07 24.05
N PHE A 8 -10.27 19.55 23.18
CA PHE A 8 -9.73 20.31 22.04
C PHE A 8 -10.83 20.71 21.07
N ARG A 9 -11.88 19.88 20.92
CA ARG A 9 -13.10 20.21 20.16
C ARG A 9 -13.99 21.25 20.85
N GLY A 10 -13.69 21.67 22.07
CA GLY A 10 -14.50 22.59 22.88
C GLY A 10 -15.74 21.93 23.48
N GLU A 11 -15.83 20.60 23.45
CA GLU A 11 -16.95 19.84 24.01
C GLU A 11 -16.67 19.53 25.49
N ILE A 12 -16.59 20.56 26.33
CA ILE A 12 -16.21 20.44 27.75
C ILE A 12 -17.17 19.51 28.50
N GLY A 13 -18.48 19.63 28.26
CA GLY A 13 -19.49 18.75 28.87
C GLY A 13 -19.28 17.26 28.54
N LYS A 14 -18.89 16.94 27.30
CA LYS A 14 -18.57 15.55 26.91
C LYS A 14 -17.25 15.10 27.56
N ALA A 15 -16.24 15.95 27.60
CA ALA A 15 -14.98 15.64 28.27
C ALA A 15 -15.18 15.30 29.76
N VAL A 16 -16.03 16.06 30.46
CA VAL A 16 -16.42 15.82 31.85
C VAL A 16 -17.17 14.48 32.00
N GLN A 17 -18.13 14.18 31.13
CA GLN A 17 -18.86 12.91 31.17
C GLN A 17 -17.92 11.71 30.98
N ILE A 18 -16.97 11.81 30.05
CA ILE A 18 -15.98 10.75 29.81
C ILE A 18 -15.09 10.55 31.04
N LEU A 19 -14.62 11.63 31.67
CA LEU A 19 -13.82 11.53 32.90
C LEU A 19 -14.59 10.96 34.08
N LYS A 20 -15.86 11.35 34.27
CA LYS A 20 -16.73 10.79 35.33
C LYS A 20 -16.98 9.30 35.13
N LYS A 21 -17.13 8.87 33.88
CA LYS A 21 -17.27 7.44 33.56
C LYS A 21 -15.94 6.70 33.81
N ALA A 22 -14.81 7.31 33.49
CA ALA A 22 -13.50 6.72 33.73
C ALA A 22 -13.13 6.69 35.22
N SER A 23 -13.63 7.63 36.03
CA SER A 23 -13.31 7.72 37.45
C SER A 23 -13.87 6.59 38.31
N THR A 24 -14.79 5.76 37.78
CA THR A 24 -15.22 4.54 38.48
C THR A 24 -14.08 3.54 38.63
N ASN A 25 -13.17 3.52 37.65
CA ASN A 25 -12.02 2.61 37.61
C ASN A 25 -10.72 3.30 38.03
N HIS A 26 -10.68 4.63 37.89
CA HIS A 26 -9.51 5.48 38.11
C HIS A 26 -9.89 6.71 38.95
N PRO A 27 -9.98 6.57 40.30
CA PRO A 27 -10.43 7.63 41.20
C PRO A 27 -9.67 8.96 41.03
N GLU A 28 -8.40 8.91 40.63
CA GLU A 28 -7.53 10.05 40.32
C GLU A 28 -8.09 10.98 39.22
N LEU A 29 -8.92 10.46 38.30
CA LEU A 29 -9.51 11.24 37.21
C LEU A 29 -10.71 12.09 37.65
N LEU A 30 -11.26 11.82 38.83
CA LEU A 30 -12.38 12.58 39.40
C LEU A 30 -11.99 14.05 39.62
N PHE A 31 -10.78 14.29 40.10
CA PHE A 31 -10.25 15.64 40.36
C PHE A 31 -10.09 16.44 39.09
N VAL A 32 -9.59 15.80 38.01
CA VAL A 32 -9.50 16.42 36.69
C VAL A 32 -10.88 16.75 36.14
N SER A 33 -11.87 15.86 36.35
CA SER A 33 -13.26 16.13 35.98
C SER A 33 -13.84 17.33 36.73
N LEU A 34 -13.59 17.42 38.05
CA LEU A 34 -14.12 18.50 38.89
C LEU A 34 -13.49 19.84 38.51
N ALA A 35 -12.18 19.87 38.29
CA ALA A 35 -11.45 21.06 37.85
C ALA A 35 -11.96 21.57 36.49
N LEU A 36 -12.24 20.67 35.54
CA LEU A 36 -12.86 21.05 34.25
C LEU A 36 -14.27 21.62 34.43
N GLN A 37 -15.08 21.08 35.34
CA GLN A 37 -16.41 21.64 35.63
C GLN A 37 -16.34 23.03 36.26
N LEU A 38 -15.33 23.30 37.08
CA LEU A 38 -15.11 24.62 37.67
C LEU A 38 -14.67 25.64 36.61
N ILE A 39 -13.84 25.23 35.63
CA ILE A 39 -13.51 26.09 34.48
C ILE A 39 -14.73 26.39 33.62
N ASP A 40 -15.58 25.41 33.35
CA ASP A 40 -16.82 25.58 32.57
C ASP A 40 -17.77 26.59 33.25
N LYS A 41 -17.77 26.64 34.58
CA LYS A 41 -18.56 27.58 35.39
C LYS A 41 -17.90 28.96 35.59
N GLY A 42 -16.66 29.16 35.14
CA GLY A 42 -15.93 30.42 35.25
C GLY A 42 -15.03 30.56 36.49
N ASP A 43 -14.99 29.56 37.37
CA ASP A 43 -14.26 29.59 38.65
C ASP A 43 -12.79 29.14 38.50
N LYS A 44 -12.02 29.87 37.69
CA LYS A 44 -10.63 29.51 37.34
C LYS A 44 -9.69 29.40 38.54
N ARG A 45 -9.91 30.18 39.61
CA ARG A 45 -9.07 30.18 40.81
C ARG A 45 -9.25 28.91 41.64
N LEU A 46 -10.50 28.50 41.86
CA LEU A 46 -10.84 27.25 42.56
C LEU A 46 -10.42 26.03 41.75
N ALA A 47 -10.51 26.08 40.42
CA ALA A 47 -10.03 25.01 39.55
C ALA A 47 -8.51 24.79 39.70
N LYS A 48 -7.73 25.86 39.90
CA LYS A 48 -6.28 25.78 40.12
C LYS A 48 -5.93 25.24 41.50
N GLU A 49 -6.62 25.71 42.55
CA GLU A 49 -6.44 25.22 43.92
C GLU A 49 -6.79 23.71 44.04
N GLN A 50 -7.82 23.25 43.32
CA GLN A 50 -8.21 21.83 43.29
C GLN A 50 -7.21 20.94 42.52
N LEU A 51 -6.44 21.50 41.58
CA LEU A 51 -5.37 20.79 40.88
C LEU A 51 -4.09 20.69 41.70
N ASP A 52 -3.77 21.71 42.51
CA ASP A 52 -2.51 21.79 43.27
C ASP A 52 -2.37 20.65 44.30
N PHE A 53 -3.46 19.96 44.65
CA PHE A 53 -3.44 18.83 45.59
C PHE A 53 -2.95 17.50 44.97
N ASP A 54 -3.10 17.27 43.65
CA ASP A 54 -2.93 15.93 43.04
C ASP A 54 -2.23 15.88 41.66
N VAL A 55 -1.69 16.99 41.14
CA VAL A 55 -0.88 16.98 39.89
C VAL A 55 0.39 16.11 40.01
N ALA A 56 0.83 15.75 41.23
CA ALA A 56 2.04 14.98 41.44
C ALA A 56 1.97 13.50 40.99
N LEU A 57 0.78 12.88 40.92
CA LEU A 57 0.64 11.43 40.73
C LEU A 57 0.08 11.01 39.34
N ALA A 58 -0.91 11.72 38.79
CA ALA A 58 -1.56 11.34 37.52
C ALA A 58 -0.93 11.97 36.25
N SER A 59 -0.16 13.05 36.37
CA SER A 59 0.38 13.84 35.24
C SER A 59 1.71 13.33 34.66
N LYS A 60 2.37 12.38 35.34
CA LYS A 60 3.73 11.96 34.98
C LYS A 60 3.77 11.04 33.75
N THR A 61 2.78 10.18 33.54
CA THR A 61 2.84 9.13 32.50
C THR A 61 2.01 9.43 31.25
N ASP A 62 0.77 9.92 31.36
CA ASP A 62 -0.08 10.16 30.18
C ASP A 62 0.14 11.58 29.61
N PRO A 63 0.64 11.71 28.36
CA PRO A 63 0.82 13.01 27.72
C PRO A 63 -0.50 13.80 27.55
N TYR A 64 -1.64 13.12 27.38
CA TYR A 64 -2.95 13.76 27.24
C TYR A 64 -3.47 14.30 28.57
N LEU A 65 -3.28 13.58 29.67
CA LEU A 65 -3.64 14.10 31.00
C LEU A 65 -2.78 15.29 31.37
N ARG A 66 -1.47 15.25 31.06
CA ARG A 66 -0.57 16.39 31.23
C ARG A 66 -1.04 17.61 30.44
N ALA A 67 -1.49 17.41 29.20
CA ALA A 67 -2.03 18.49 28.36
C ALA A 67 -3.29 19.12 28.98
N ILE A 68 -4.23 18.28 29.44
CA ILE A 68 -5.45 18.72 30.12
C ILE A 68 -5.09 19.49 31.39
N SER A 69 -4.24 18.95 32.26
CA SER A 69 -3.81 19.61 33.51
C SER A 69 -3.09 20.93 33.23
N SER A 70 -2.20 20.97 32.23
CA SER A 70 -1.52 22.21 31.83
C SER A 70 -2.52 23.28 31.38
N LEU A 71 -3.52 22.89 30.60
CA LEU A 71 -4.56 23.81 30.14
C LEU A 71 -5.41 24.32 31.30
N ILE A 72 -5.78 23.47 32.25
CA ILE A 72 -6.57 23.88 33.41
C ILE A 72 -5.75 24.83 34.31
N ALA A 73 -4.45 24.57 34.50
CA ALA A 73 -3.58 25.36 35.36
C ALA A 73 -3.17 26.73 34.78
N THR A 74 -2.93 26.79 33.46
CA THR A 74 -2.39 27.99 32.79
C THR A 74 -3.43 28.72 31.95
N GLY A 75 -4.45 28.02 31.46
CA GLY A 75 -5.37 28.54 30.45
C GLY A 75 -4.72 28.77 29.09
N ASP A 76 -3.47 28.36 28.89
CA ASP A 76 -2.69 28.65 27.69
C ASP A 76 -2.67 27.45 26.74
N TRP A 77 -3.24 27.64 25.56
CA TRP A 77 -3.25 26.65 24.49
C TRP A 77 -1.88 26.49 23.82
N SER A 78 -0.98 27.47 23.96
CA SER A 78 0.37 27.40 23.41
C SER A 78 1.19 26.30 24.08
N ALA A 79 0.97 26.05 25.38
CA ALA A 79 1.60 24.95 26.10
C ALA A 79 1.23 23.59 25.51
N VAL A 80 -0.03 23.40 25.11
CA VAL A 80 -0.52 22.16 24.50
C VAL A 80 0.01 21.99 23.07
N ALA A 81 -0.03 23.05 22.25
CA ALA A 81 0.48 23.01 20.87
C ALA A 81 1.99 22.73 20.80
N ASN A 82 2.75 23.16 21.80
CA ASN A 82 4.21 22.96 21.86
C ASN A 82 4.63 21.71 22.64
N GLN A 83 3.68 20.96 23.19
CA GLN A 83 3.97 19.75 23.96
C GLN A 83 4.39 18.59 23.03
N LYS A 84 5.70 18.40 22.85
CA LYS A 84 6.28 17.34 21.98
C LYS A 84 5.90 15.91 22.34
N SER A 85 5.38 15.66 23.55
CA SER A 85 4.90 14.33 23.94
C SER A 85 3.53 13.97 23.35
N LEU A 86 2.82 14.94 22.76
CA LEU A 86 1.59 14.71 22.02
C LEU A 86 1.90 14.49 20.53
N PRO A 87 1.09 13.68 19.83
CA PRO A 87 1.16 13.59 18.37
C PRO A 87 1.03 14.98 17.71
N LEU A 88 1.85 15.26 16.70
CA LEU A 88 1.79 16.46 15.88
C LEU A 88 0.38 16.69 15.32
N SER A 89 -0.37 15.63 14.98
CA SER A 89 -1.75 15.79 14.49
C SER A 89 -2.68 16.48 15.50
N ASP A 90 -2.59 16.09 16.78
CA ASP A 90 -3.42 16.66 17.85
C ASP A 90 -2.93 18.07 18.21
N ARG A 91 -1.61 18.31 18.18
CA ARG A 91 -1.00 19.62 18.39
C ARG A 91 -1.37 20.62 17.29
N ALA A 92 -1.32 20.19 16.04
CA ALA A 92 -1.74 20.98 14.89
C ALA A 92 -3.20 21.38 15.01
N TYR A 93 -4.08 20.43 15.37
CA TYR A 93 -5.50 20.72 15.59
C TYR A 93 -5.72 21.84 16.63
N VAL A 94 -5.00 21.79 17.75
CA VAL A 94 -5.06 22.84 18.79
C VAL A 94 -4.54 24.18 18.24
N ALA A 95 -3.39 24.18 17.57
CA ALA A 95 -2.78 25.39 17.01
C ALA A 95 -3.74 26.07 16.01
N PHE A 96 -4.30 25.33 15.05
CA PHE A 96 -5.24 25.86 14.05
C PHE A 96 -6.53 26.45 14.65
N ARG A 97 -6.95 25.97 15.82
CA ARG A 97 -8.17 26.45 16.46
C ARG A 97 -7.95 27.68 17.33
N THR A 98 -6.77 27.81 17.92
CA THR A 98 -6.55 28.71 19.07
C THR A 98 -5.55 29.83 18.80
N PHE A 99 -4.65 29.67 17.83
CA PHE A 99 -3.65 30.68 17.49
C PHE A 99 -4.20 31.71 16.51
N ASP A 100 -3.71 32.94 16.62
CA ASP A 100 -3.87 33.94 15.58
C ASP A 100 -2.97 33.63 14.36
N ASP A 101 -3.21 34.32 13.24
CA ASP A 101 -2.48 34.08 11.99
C ASP A 101 -0.96 34.25 12.12
N THR A 102 -0.51 35.18 12.97
CA THR A 102 0.93 35.46 13.16
C THR A 102 1.59 34.37 13.99
N GLN A 103 0.95 33.93 15.07
CA GLN A 103 1.37 32.84 15.93
C GLN A 103 1.37 31.52 15.16
N LEU A 104 0.31 31.26 14.38
CA LEU A 104 0.17 30.06 13.58
C LEU A 104 1.24 29.99 12.49
N THR A 105 1.49 31.08 11.78
CA THR A 105 2.53 31.14 10.74
C THR A 105 3.90 30.83 11.33
N LYS A 106 4.24 31.43 12.48
CA LYS A 106 5.49 31.17 13.19
C LYS A 106 5.58 29.71 13.64
N TRP A 107 4.53 29.20 14.26
CA TRP A 107 4.49 27.82 14.76
C TRP A 107 4.63 26.79 13.64
N LEU A 108 3.92 26.97 12.52
CA LEU A 108 4.04 26.09 11.35
C LEU A 108 5.47 26.10 10.80
N GLY A 109 6.09 27.28 10.65
CA GLY A 109 7.47 27.40 10.22
C GLY A 109 8.44 26.63 11.11
N GLU A 110 8.31 26.79 12.42
CA GLU A 110 9.12 26.07 13.42
C GLU A 110 8.91 24.56 13.36
N GLN A 111 7.65 24.07 13.34
CA GLN A 111 7.39 22.63 13.31
C GLN A 111 7.87 21.98 12.02
N VAL A 112 7.75 22.67 10.88
CA VAL A 112 8.26 22.16 9.61
C VAL A 112 9.79 22.11 9.60
N SER A 113 10.47 23.11 10.17
CA SER A 113 11.94 23.07 10.33
C SER A 113 12.35 21.90 11.20
N ILE A 114 11.70 21.73 12.37
CA ILE A 114 11.97 20.62 13.30
C ILE A 114 11.78 19.28 12.59
N ALA A 115 10.66 19.05 11.91
CA ALA A 115 10.40 17.79 11.22
C ALA A 115 11.44 17.50 10.13
N THR A 116 11.85 18.53 9.39
CA THR A 116 12.89 18.44 8.36
C THR A 116 14.27 18.19 8.97
N GLU A 117 14.56 18.75 10.14
CA GLU A 117 15.82 18.59 10.86
C GLU A 117 15.96 17.21 11.50
N THR A 118 14.91 16.74 12.14
CA THR A 118 14.88 15.46 12.85
C THR A 118 14.55 14.29 11.94
N GLY A 119 14.00 14.52 10.74
CA GLY A 119 13.47 13.43 9.91
C GLY A 119 12.21 12.80 10.50
N ASP A 120 11.37 13.61 11.14
CA ASP A 120 10.09 13.17 11.70
C ASP A 120 9.02 13.07 10.61
N ILE A 121 8.59 11.84 10.33
CA ILE A 121 7.61 11.55 9.28
C ILE A 121 6.21 12.08 9.60
N GLU A 122 5.90 12.40 10.86
CA GLU A 122 4.61 12.99 11.24
C GLU A 122 4.42 14.38 10.60
N GLY A 123 5.51 15.03 10.18
CA GLY A 123 5.48 16.29 9.42
C GLY A 123 4.63 16.25 8.16
N ILE A 124 4.34 15.06 7.62
CA ILE A 124 3.39 14.85 6.51
C ILE A 124 2.01 15.47 6.77
N VAL A 125 1.59 15.59 8.04
CA VAL A 125 0.32 16.23 8.43
C VAL A 125 0.30 17.72 8.10
N LEU A 126 1.46 18.39 8.11
CA LEU A 126 1.56 19.84 7.92
C LEU A 126 1.73 20.26 6.47
N PHE A 127 2.59 19.57 5.72
CA PHE A 127 2.95 19.95 4.34
C PHE A 127 2.61 18.89 3.28
N GLY A 128 1.98 17.77 3.68
CA GLY A 128 1.61 16.69 2.77
C GLY A 128 2.81 15.98 2.13
N ILE A 129 2.57 15.28 1.03
CA ILE A 129 3.62 14.60 0.26
C ILE A 129 4.14 15.58 -0.80
N THR A 130 5.09 16.44 -0.40
CA THR A 130 5.78 17.42 -1.26
C THR A 130 7.28 17.10 -1.33
N ASP A 131 8.07 17.90 -2.08
CA ASP A 131 9.53 17.72 -2.19
C ASP A 131 10.22 17.71 -0.82
N ARG A 132 9.72 18.49 0.15
CA ARG A 132 10.22 18.51 1.53
C ARG A 132 10.12 17.14 2.22
N MET A 133 9.13 16.33 1.86
CA MET A 133 8.99 14.99 2.41
C MET A 133 10.19 14.10 2.01
N VAL A 134 10.83 14.37 0.87
CA VAL A 134 12.05 13.67 0.46
C VAL A 134 13.19 13.99 1.43
N ASP A 135 13.34 15.24 1.86
CA ASP A 135 14.38 15.65 2.80
C ASP A 135 14.16 15.01 4.19
N VAL A 136 12.90 14.99 4.64
CA VAL A 136 12.50 14.31 5.88
C VAL A 136 12.83 12.82 5.79
N PHE A 137 12.43 12.15 4.70
CA PHE A 137 12.73 10.74 4.50
C PHE A 137 14.23 10.46 4.36
N ALA A 138 15.02 11.36 3.79
CA ALA A 138 16.47 11.19 3.72
C ALA A 138 17.10 11.09 5.10
N LYS A 139 16.66 11.92 6.06
CA LYS A 139 17.12 11.83 7.45
C LYS A 139 16.53 10.64 8.19
N TYR A 140 15.25 10.33 7.97
CA TYR A 140 14.62 9.12 8.53
C TYR A 140 15.35 7.85 8.09
N VAL A 141 15.62 7.70 6.79
CA VAL A 141 16.37 6.55 6.24
C VAL A 141 17.80 6.54 6.80
N GLY A 142 18.46 7.69 6.92
CA GLY A 142 19.78 7.76 7.55
C GLY A 142 19.80 7.31 9.01
N LYS A 143 18.70 7.49 9.76
CA LYS A 143 18.58 7.09 11.16
C LYS A 143 18.17 5.64 11.35
N PHE A 144 17.17 5.18 10.59
CA PHE A 144 16.52 3.90 10.82
C PHE A 144 16.87 2.84 9.78
N ASN A 145 17.55 3.21 8.68
CA ASN A 145 17.77 2.38 7.49
C ASN A 145 16.48 1.79 6.89
N ASP A 146 15.33 2.39 7.19
CA ASP A 146 14.03 1.96 6.69
C ASP A 146 13.72 2.65 5.34
N PHE A 147 14.36 2.13 4.29
CA PHE A 147 14.08 2.50 2.91
C PHE A 147 12.75 1.94 2.41
N GLN A 148 12.13 0.97 3.10
CA GLN A 148 10.85 0.39 2.71
C GLN A 148 9.74 1.42 2.88
N THR A 149 9.61 2.00 4.08
CA THR A 149 8.57 3.01 4.36
C THR A 149 8.74 4.22 3.44
N ALA A 150 9.97 4.73 3.32
CA ALA A 150 10.28 5.84 2.41
C ALA A 150 9.89 5.51 0.96
N THR A 151 10.26 4.32 0.45
CA THR A 151 9.91 3.92 -0.92
C THR A 151 8.41 3.79 -1.13
N LEU A 152 7.69 3.15 -0.20
CA LEU A 152 6.25 2.91 -0.34
C LEU A 152 5.46 4.21 -0.32
N VAL A 153 5.77 5.13 0.60
CA VAL A 153 5.12 6.44 0.66
C VAL A 153 5.46 7.28 -0.57
N MET A 154 6.74 7.36 -0.93
CA MET A 154 7.17 8.15 -2.07
C MET A 154 6.67 7.59 -3.41
N SER A 155 6.35 6.28 -3.52
CA SER A 155 5.79 5.71 -4.75
C SER A 155 4.45 6.32 -5.21
N ILE A 156 3.77 7.07 -4.33
CA ILE A 156 2.53 7.79 -4.65
C ILE A 156 2.82 9.01 -5.54
N CYS A 157 3.97 9.66 -5.34
CA CYS A 157 4.31 10.92 -5.98
C CYS A 157 5.59 10.85 -6.82
N ALA A 158 6.55 9.98 -6.55
CA ALA A 158 7.79 9.83 -7.31
C ALA A 158 7.75 8.54 -8.15
N PRO A 159 8.05 8.59 -9.46
CA PRO A 159 8.53 9.74 -10.25
C PRO A 159 7.40 10.53 -10.96
N ARG A 160 6.17 10.52 -10.44
CA ARG A 160 5.00 11.13 -11.12
C ARG A 160 5.00 12.66 -11.06
N TYR A 161 5.18 13.21 -9.88
CA TYR A 161 5.19 14.63 -9.52
C TYR A 161 6.57 15.08 -9.03
N ILE A 162 7.30 14.19 -8.37
CA ILE A 162 8.62 14.45 -7.78
C ILE A 162 9.65 13.63 -8.53
N ASP A 163 10.69 14.28 -9.04
CA ASP A 163 11.84 13.62 -9.68
C ASP A 163 13.10 13.87 -8.84
N ASP A 164 13.33 13.01 -7.85
CA ASP A 164 14.49 13.05 -6.97
C ASP A 164 15.26 11.73 -7.02
N TYR A 165 16.58 11.81 -7.20
CA TYR A 165 17.46 10.65 -7.29
C TYR A 165 17.43 9.78 -6.03
N ARG A 166 17.21 10.37 -4.85
CA ARG A 166 17.13 9.67 -3.56
C ARG A 166 15.95 8.71 -3.53
N CYS A 167 14.80 9.10 -4.07
CA CYS A 167 13.65 8.20 -4.22
C CYS A 167 13.98 7.00 -5.11
N THR A 168 14.72 7.22 -6.20
CA THR A 168 15.21 6.12 -7.05
C THR A 168 16.20 5.22 -6.34
N ALA A 169 17.11 5.79 -5.53
CA ALA A 169 18.05 5.03 -4.72
C ALA A 169 17.34 4.14 -3.68
N TRP A 170 16.39 4.68 -2.92
CA TRP A 170 15.59 3.90 -1.96
C TRP A 170 14.80 2.80 -2.64
N ARG A 171 14.19 3.09 -3.81
CA ARG A 171 13.49 2.09 -4.61
C ARG A 171 14.40 0.94 -5.02
N ASN A 172 15.62 1.23 -5.45
CA ASN A 172 16.60 0.21 -5.83
C ASN A 172 17.05 -0.60 -4.61
N ALA A 173 17.28 0.05 -3.45
CA ALA A 173 17.60 -0.63 -2.20
C ALA A 173 16.48 -1.58 -1.76
N TYR A 174 15.22 -1.13 -1.83
CA TYR A 174 14.07 -1.98 -1.50
C TYR A 174 13.93 -3.17 -2.44
N ARG A 175 14.14 -2.97 -3.76
CA ARG A 175 14.15 -4.07 -4.74
C ARG A 175 15.26 -5.08 -4.46
N ALA A 176 16.47 -4.61 -4.14
CA ALA A 176 17.60 -5.46 -3.80
C ALA A 176 17.33 -6.23 -2.50
N TYR A 177 16.72 -5.60 -1.50
CA TYR A 177 16.30 -6.23 -0.26
C TYR A 177 15.32 -7.38 -0.51
N LEU A 178 14.26 -7.16 -1.29
CA LEU A 178 13.29 -8.21 -1.64
C LEU A 178 13.94 -9.34 -2.44
N GLN A 179 14.85 -9.00 -3.36
CA GLN A 179 15.59 -9.99 -4.15
C GLN A 179 16.45 -10.90 -3.27
N ARG A 180 17.20 -10.32 -2.33
CA ARG A 180 18.06 -11.08 -1.40
C ARG A 180 17.27 -12.05 -0.53
N HIS A 181 16.07 -11.66 -0.11
CA HIS A 181 15.18 -12.48 0.70
C HIS A 181 14.30 -13.43 -0.11
N LYS A 182 14.54 -13.56 -1.43
CA LYS A 182 13.74 -14.40 -2.35
C LYS A 182 12.24 -14.06 -2.33
N ALA A 183 11.88 -12.84 -1.94
CA ALA A 183 10.52 -12.34 -1.90
C ALA A 183 10.06 -11.87 -3.29
N PHE A 184 10.19 -12.75 -4.29
CA PHE A 184 10.01 -12.41 -5.70
C PHE A 184 8.60 -11.93 -6.01
N PHE A 185 7.59 -12.55 -5.41
CA PHE A 185 6.20 -12.14 -5.59
C PHE A 185 5.96 -10.71 -5.10
N LEU A 186 6.43 -10.37 -3.89
CA LEU A 186 6.30 -9.02 -3.34
C LEU A 186 7.05 -8.00 -4.20
N ARG A 187 8.23 -8.35 -4.71
CA ARG A 187 9.00 -7.50 -5.63
C ARG A 187 8.21 -7.23 -6.91
N THR A 188 7.70 -8.27 -7.55
CA THR A 188 6.91 -8.14 -8.79
C THR A 188 5.64 -7.34 -8.56
N LYS A 189 4.92 -7.60 -7.46
CA LYS A 189 3.73 -6.82 -7.06
C LYS A 189 4.08 -5.35 -6.88
N PHE A 190 5.14 -5.04 -6.15
CA PHE A 190 5.61 -3.67 -5.95
C PHE A 190 5.97 -2.99 -7.28
N GLU A 191 6.71 -3.65 -8.16
CA GLU A 191 7.11 -3.10 -9.47
C GLU A 191 5.90 -2.79 -10.36
N VAL A 192 4.93 -3.71 -10.43
CA VAL A 192 3.70 -3.53 -11.22
C VAL A 192 2.87 -2.37 -10.68
N GLU A 193 2.63 -2.33 -9.37
CA GLU A 193 1.82 -1.28 -8.75
C GLU A 193 2.52 0.09 -8.78
N SER A 194 3.83 0.14 -8.55
CA SER A 194 4.62 1.36 -8.68
C SER A 194 4.59 1.90 -10.12
N THR A 195 4.70 1.03 -11.11
CA THR A 195 4.59 1.42 -12.53
C THR A 195 3.21 1.99 -12.84
N LYS A 196 2.13 1.37 -12.35
CA LYS A 196 0.75 1.90 -12.49
C LYS A 196 0.59 3.27 -11.85
N LYS A 197 1.11 3.46 -10.63
CA LYS A 197 1.06 4.75 -9.90
C LYS A 197 1.88 5.85 -10.56
N SER A 198 2.97 5.49 -11.24
CA SER A 198 3.87 6.44 -11.92
C SER A 198 3.27 7.11 -13.17
N LYS A 199 2.05 6.77 -13.58
CA LYS A 199 1.44 7.31 -14.79
C LYS A 199 1.14 8.80 -14.64
N ARG A 200 1.62 9.60 -15.59
CA ARG A 200 1.21 10.99 -15.85
C ARG A 200 0.59 11.03 -17.24
N ASP A 201 -0.63 11.57 -17.36
CA ASP A 201 -1.38 11.67 -18.62
C ASP A 201 -1.50 10.32 -19.37
N GLY A 202 -1.71 9.25 -18.61
CA GLY A 202 -1.80 7.88 -19.14
C GLY A 202 -0.48 7.20 -19.48
N ARG A 203 0.64 7.95 -19.51
CA ARG A 203 1.98 7.44 -19.82
C ARG A 203 2.76 7.12 -18.53
N PRO A 204 3.24 5.87 -18.34
CA PRO A 204 4.08 5.53 -17.19
C PRO A 204 5.43 6.25 -17.25
N THR A 205 5.79 6.98 -16.20
CA THR A 205 7.14 7.56 -16.08
C THR A 205 8.18 6.48 -15.75
N ILE A 206 7.78 5.44 -15.00
CA ILE A 206 8.62 4.25 -14.82
C ILE A 206 8.45 3.37 -16.06
N LYS A 207 9.55 3.17 -16.80
CA LYS A 207 9.56 2.24 -17.94
C LYS A 207 9.25 0.82 -17.45
N PRO A 208 8.15 0.19 -17.91
CA PRO A 208 7.88 -1.20 -17.60
C PRO A 208 9.04 -2.08 -18.09
N PRO A 209 9.41 -3.14 -17.36
CA PRO A 209 10.38 -4.10 -17.89
C PRO A 209 9.90 -4.63 -19.23
N SER A 210 10.83 -4.81 -20.18
CA SER A 210 10.52 -5.45 -21.45
C SER A 210 9.94 -6.84 -21.19
N ARG A 211 9.06 -7.31 -22.08
CA ARG A 211 8.55 -8.68 -21.98
C ARG A 211 9.75 -9.64 -22.02
N GLN A 212 9.93 -10.39 -20.94
CA GLN A 212 11.05 -11.33 -20.79
C GLN A 212 10.75 -12.69 -21.44
N ILE A 213 9.51 -12.89 -21.90
CA ILE A 213 9.04 -14.13 -22.53
C ILE A 213 8.33 -13.74 -23.83
N ALA A 214 8.82 -14.28 -24.95
CA ALA A 214 8.14 -14.25 -26.23
C ALA A 214 7.61 -15.66 -26.53
N LEU A 215 6.40 -15.75 -27.08
CA LEU A 215 5.88 -17.03 -27.57
C LEU A 215 6.41 -17.23 -28.98
N ARG A 216 7.00 -18.40 -29.23
CA ARG A 216 7.43 -18.85 -30.55
C ARG A 216 6.58 -20.04 -30.97
N CYS A 217 6.19 -20.08 -32.23
CA CYS A 217 5.55 -21.27 -32.78
C CYS A 217 6.57 -22.41 -32.91
N VAL A 218 6.36 -23.54 -32.25
CA VAL A 218 7.27 -24.71 -32.34
C VAL A 218 7.40 -25.27 -33.77
N PHE A 219 6.43 -24.96 -34.66
CA PHE A 219 6.39 -25.52 -36.01
C PHE A 219 7.02 -24.62 -37.08
N CYS A 220 6.70 -23.33 -37.08
CA CYS A 220 7.21 -22.39 -38.09
C CYS A 220 8.17 -21.36 -37.51
N ASP A 221 8.45 -21.45 -36.21
CA ASP A 221 9.45 -20.65 -35.52
C ASP A 221 9.20 -19.14 -35.51
N ALA A 222 8.01 -18.70 -35.97
CA ALA A 222 7.59 -17.31 -35.93
C ALA A 222 7.32 -16.85 -34.49
N GLU A 223 7.89 -15.71 -34.13
CA GLU A 223 7.57 -15.01 -32.89
C GLU A 223 6.15 -14.46 -32.96
N THR A 224 5.30 -14.84 -32.01
CA THR A 224 3.91 -14.40 -31.96
C THR A 224 3.75 -13.37 -30.86
N THR A 225 3.47 -12.12 -31.23
CA THR A 225 3.03 -11.12 -30.27
C THR A 225 1.56 -11.36 -29.95
N VAL A 226 1.24 -11.91 -28.78
CA VAL A 226 -0.16 -11.99 -28.32
C VAL A 226 -0.68 -10.56 -28.14
N PRO A 227 -1.73 -10.13 -28.87
CA PRO A 227 -2.34 -8.82 -28.67
C PRO A 227 -2.83 -8.72 -27.23
N SER A 228 -2.44 -7.66 -26.52
CA SER A 228 -2.92 -7.45 -25.15
C SER A 228 -4.39 -7.00 -25.21
N HIS A 229 -5.26 -7.70 -24.48
CA HIS A 229 -6.69 -7.41 -24.37
C HIS A 229 -6.98 -6.10 -23.60
N ASN A 230 -5.97 -5.44 -23.02
CA ASN A 230 -6.16 -4.17 -22.30
C ASN A 230 -5.62 -2.98 -23.10
N GLY A 231 -6.56 -2.16 -23.54
CA GLY A 231 -6.41 -0.97 -24.36
C GLY A 231 -5.14 -0.16 -24.13
N SER A 232 -4.41 0.01 -25.22
CA SER A 232 -3.64 1.22 -25.53
C SER A 232 -3.68 1.32 -27.05
N ALA A 233 -4.34 2.34 -27.57
CA ALA A 233 -4.27 2.67 -28.98
C ALA A 233 -2.78 2.79 -29.38
N PRO A 234 -2.36 2.26 -30.55
CA PRO A 234 -1.02 2.52 -31.02
C PRO A 234 -0.85 4.04 -31.25
N PRO A 235 0.38 4.57 -31.12
CA PRO A 235 0.64 5.94 -31.53
C PRO A 235 0.23 6.12 -32.99
N ALA A 236 -0.52 7.19 -33.28
CA ALA A 236 -0.93 7.53 -34.63
C ALA A 236 0.32 7.67 -35.52
N GLY A 237 0.44 6.81 -36.54
CA GLY A 237 1.52 6.89 -37.55
C GLY A 237 2.29 5.60 -37.84
N ALA A 238 2.03 4.48 -37.15
CA ALA A 238 2.58 3.18 -37.58
C ALA A 238 1.69 2.55 -38.67
N PRO A 239 2.24 2.01 -39.77
CA PRO A 239 1.44 1.34 -40.79
C PRO A 239 0.70 0.16 -40.17
N ASP A 240 -0.62 0.15 -40.36
CA ASP A 240 -1.55 -0.80 -39.77
C ASP A 240 -1.44 -2.15 -40.49
N THR A 241 -0.52 -3.00 -40.03
CA THR A 241 -0.38 -4.39 -40.50
C THR A 241 -1.29 -5.35 -39.72
N ARG A 242 -2.44 -4.89 -39.22
CA ARG A 242 -3.43 -5.77 -38.58
C ARG A 242 -4.42 -6.26 -39.62
N ASN A 243 -4.27 -7.54 -40.01
CA ASN A 243 -5.25 -8.23 -40.83
C ASN A 243 -6.62 -8.24 -40.08
N PRO A 244 -7.73 -7.74 -40.67
CA PRO A 244 -9.03 -7.58 -40.01
C PRO A 244 -9.67 -8.88 -39.48
N LEU A 245 -9.08 -10.04 -39.77
CA LEU A 245 -9.57 -11.36 -39.34
C LEU A 245 -9.17 -11.75 -37.90
N MET A 246 -8.46 -10.90 -37.16
CA MET A 246 -7.99 -11.22 -35.80
C MET A 246 -8.94 -10.78 -34.66
N VAL A 247 -10.03 -10.07 -34.96
CA VAL A 247 -11.04 -9.66 -33.96
C VAL A 247 -12.11 -10.74 -33.74
N THR A 248 -12.29 -11.65 -34.70
CA THR A 248 -13.27 -12.75 -34.63
C THR A 248 -12.78 -13.97 -33.84
N SER A 249 -11.56 -13.96 -33.29
CA SER A 249 -10.95 -15.14 -32.63
C SER A 249 -11.15 -15.21 -31.11
N ILE A 250 -12.11 -14.47 -30.54
CA ILE A 250 -12.46 -14.60 -29.11
C ILE A 250 -13.12 -15.96 -28.83
N SER A 251 -13.61 -16.64 -29.86
CA SER A 251 -14.23 -17.98 -29.82
C SER A 251 -13.47 -19.06 -30.61
N ALA A 252 -12.44 -18.72 -31.40
CA ALA A 252 -11.78 -19.65 -32.32
C ALA A 252 -10.37 -20.12 -31.87
N GLY A 253 -9.81 -19.56 -30.80
CA GLY A 253 -8.50 -19.97 -30.27
C GLY A 253 -7.30 -19.15 -30.66
N VAL A 254 -6.22 -19.38 -29.92
CA VAL A 254 -4.88 -18.84 -30.24
C VAL A 254 -4.24 -19.73 -31.30
N SER A 255 -4.19 -19.23 -32.54
CA SER A 255 -3.46 -19.84 -33.66
C SER A 255 -2.29 -18.97 -34.09
N CYS A 256 -1.22 -19.60 -34.59
CA CYS A 256 -0.07 -18.89 -35.11
C CYS A 256 -0.47 -18.06 -36.34
N PRO A 257 -0.17 -16.75 -36.38
CA PRO A 257 -0.54 -15.90 -37.51
C PRO A 257 0.25 -16.21 -38.79
N ASN A 258 1.40 -16.90 -38.68
CA ASN A 258 2.26 -17.23 -39.81
C ASN A 258 1.88 -18.56 -40.48
N CYS A 259 1.61 -19.62 -39.70
CA CYS A 259 1.32 -20.96 -40.24
C CYS A 259 -0.09 -21.49 -39.93
N GLY A 260 -0.91 -20.73 -39.21
CA GLY A 260 -2.28 -21.12 -38.84
C GLY A 260 -2.39 -22.23 -37.79
N ARG A 261 -1.27 -22.74 -37.27
CA ARG A 261 -1.28 -23.85 -36.30
C ARG A 261 -1.75 -23.40 -34.92
N HIS A 262 -2.62 -24.19 -34.30
CA HIS A 262 -3.10 -23.96 -32.94
C HIS A 262 -2.03 -24.28 -31.86
N LEU A 263 -2.25 -23.82 -30.63
CA LEU A 263 -1.42 -24.19 -29.46
C LEU A 263 -1.39 -25.71 -29.20
N PRO A 264 -0.38 -26.26 -28.51
CA PRO A 264 -0.33 -27.70 -28.20
C PRO A 264 -1.56 -28.23 -27.45
N ARG A 265 -1.80 -29.53 -27.52
CA ARG A 265 -2.92 -30.17 -26.83
C ARG A 265 -2.59 -30.40 -25.36
N CYS A 266 -3.59 -30.29 -24.49
CA CYS A 266 -3.50 -30.67 -23.09
C CYS A 266 -3.22 -32.17 -22.99
N VAL A 267 -2.21 -32.57 -22.21
CA VAL A 267 -1.84 -34.00 -22.08
C VAL A 267 -2.87 -34.85 -21.32
N VAL A 268 -3.87 -34.22 -20.69
CA VAL A 268 -4.93 -34.90 -19.92
C VAL A 268 -6.19 -35.14 -20.79
N CYS A 269 -6.76 -34.10 -21.40
CA CYS A 269 -7.95 -34.26 -22.27
C CYS A 269 -7.65 -34.33 -23.76
N LEU A 270 -6.40 -34.12 -24.18
CA LEU A 270 -5.99 -34.09 -25.59
C LEU A 270 -6.68 -32.99 -26.42
N GLU A 271 -7.36 -32.05 -25.79
CA GLU A 271 -7.94 -30.87 -26.45
C GLU A 271 -6.93 -29.73 -26.56
N VAL A 272 -7.14 -28.85 -27.54
CA VAL A 272 -6.24 -27.71 -27.82
C VAL A 272 -6.39 -26.65 -26.73
N VAL A 273 -5.28 -26.25 -26.12
CA VAL A 273 -5.32 -25.22 -25.08
C VAL A 273 -5.55 -23.83 -25.66
N GLY A 274 -6.17 -22.94 -24.89
CA GLY A 274 -6.51 -21.59 -25.33
C GLY A 274 -7.77 -21.51 -26.20
N ILE A 275 -8.50 -22.62 -26.37
CA ILE A 275 -9.83 -22.72 -27.00
C ILE A 275 -10.83 -23.19 -25.94
N PRO A 276 -12.11 -22.80 -26.01
CA PRO A 276 -13.15 -23.42 -25.18
C PRO A 276 -13.19 -24.94 -25.39
N ARG A 277 -13.24 -25.68 -24.27
CA ARG A 277 -13.29 -27.14 -24.29
C ARG A 277 -14.69 -27.65 -24.61
N SER A 278 -14.77 -28.90 -25.06
CA SER A 278 -16.06 -29.52 -25.41
C SER A 278 -17.02 -29.68 -24.22
N ASP A 279 -16.48 -29.82 -23.01
CA ASP A 279 -17.22 -30.02 -21.76
C ASP A 279 -17.77 -28.72 -21.11
N ARG A 280 -17.65 -27.58 -21.81
CA ARG A 280 -18.18 -26.26 -21.44
C ARG A 280 -17.94 -25.77 -19.99
N PRO A 281 -16.74 -25.95 -19.40
CA PRO A 281 -16.42 -25.40 -18.07
C PRO A 281 -16.51 -23.85 -18.02
N GLU A 282 -16.48 -23.16 -19.16
CA GLU A 282 -16.72 -21.72 -19.26
C GLU A 282 -18.17 -21.29 -18.95
N ALA A 283 -19.11 -22.23 -18.81
CA ALA A 283 -20.49 -22.00 -18.36
C ALA A 283 -20.62 -22.07 -16.83
N ALA A 284 -19.54 -22.39 -16.10
CA ALA A 284 -19.52 -22.32 -14.65
C ALA A 284 -19.83 -20.89 -14.17
N ALA A 285 -20.63 -20.75 -13.11
CA ALA A 285 -20.99 -19.44 -12.56
C ALA A 285 -19.77 -18.65 -12.04
N ASP A 286 -18.70 -19.36 -11.68
CA ASP A 286 -17.47 -18.80 -11.11
C ASP A 286 -16.50 -18.27 -12.19
N MET A 287 -16.09 -17.00 -12.04
CA MET A 287 -15.23 -16.30 -13.00
C MET A 287 -13.82 -16.91 -13.05
N ASP A 288 -13.28 -17.35 -11.90
CA ASP A 288 -11.95 -17.95 -11.81
C ASP A 288 -11.89 -19.31 -12.51
N THR A 289 -12.93 -20.13 -12.35
CA THR A 289 -13.10 -21.40 -13.06
C THR A 289 -13.14 -21.21 -14.57
N ARG A 290 -13.87 -20.19 -15.03
CA ARG A 290 -13.97 -19.85 -16.47
C ARG A 290 -12.62 -19.40 -17.05
N MET A 291 -11.86 -18.58 -16.33
CA MET A 291 -10.53 -18.17 -16.77
C MET A 291 -9.55 -19.33 -16.76
N ALA A 292 -9.57 -20.17 -15.72
CA ALA A 292 -8.66 -21.31 -15.58
C ALA A 292 -8.87 -22.37 -16.66
N ALA A 293 -10.11 -22.66 -17.05
CA ALA A 293 -10.39 -23.67 -18.08
C ALA A 293 -9.78 -23.34 -19.45
N ARG A 294 -9.62 -22.04 -19.77
CA ARG A 294 -9.03 -21.58 -21.03
C ARG A 294 -7.52 -21.34 -20.94
N PHE A 295 -6.96 -21.28 -19.72
CA PHE A 295 -5.60 -20.83 -19.50
C PHE A 295 -4.60 -21.98 -19.70
N PRO A 296 -3.64 -21.86 -20.64
CA PRO A 296 -2.59 -22.86 -20.81
C PRO A 296 -1.55 -22.77 -19.69
N THR A 297 -1.08 -23.92 -19.22
CA THR A 297 0.04 -24.09 -18.30
C THR A 297 1.03 -25.07 -18.90
N PHE A 298 2.31 -24.85 -18.70
CA PHE A 298 3.35 -25.72 -19.27
C PHE A 298 4.56 -25.79 -18.36
N CYS A 299 5.26 -26.92 -18.40
CA CYS A 299 6.52 -27.09 -17.70
C CYS A 299 7.67 -26.63 -18.59
N LEU A 300 8.54 -25.76 -18.10
CA LEU A 300 9.74 -25.31 -18.85
C LEU A 300 10.80 -26.40 -19.02
N LYS A 301 10.66 -27.57 -18.36
CA LYS A 301 11.63 -28.67 -18.42
C LYS A 301 11.23 -29.78 -19.37
N CYS A 302 9.95 -30.18 -19.39
CA CYS A 302 9.45 -31.23 -20.29
C CYS A 302 8.54 -30.69 -21.39
N GLU A 303 8.24 -29.39 -21.40
CA GLU A 303 7.44 -28.70 -22.43
C GLU A 303 6.01 -29.23 -22.62
N HIS A 304 5.57 -30.17 -21.79
CA HIS A 304 4.19 -30.65 -21.77
C HIS A 304 3.23 -29.59 -21.26
N VAL A 305 2.07 -29.53 -21.93
CA VAL A 305 1.07 -28.47 -21.76
C VAL A 305 -0.21 -29.04 -21.15
N LEU A 306 -0.85 -28.28 -20.26
CA LEU A 306 -2.11 -28.59 -19.60
C LEU A 306 -3.03 -27.37 -19.56
N HIS A 307 -4.34 -27.58 -19.51
CA HIS A 307 -5.24 -26.55 -19.00
C HIS A 307 -4.98 -26.31 -17.50
N LEU A 308 -5.13 -25.06 -17.03
CA LEU A 308 -4.84 -24.71 -15.64
C LEU A 308 -5.70 -25.48 -14.64
N ASP A 309 -6.97 -25.75 -14.96
CA ASP A 309 -7.85 -26.56 -14.14
C ASP A 309 -7.36 -28.02 -14.04
N HIS A 310 -6.99 -28.65 -15.15
CA HIS A 310 -6.41 -29.99 -15.15
C HIS A 310 -5.08 -30.05 -14.41
N ALA A 311 -4.24 -29.03 -14.58
CA ALA A 311 -3.01 -28.91 -13.81
C ALA A 311 -3.31 -28.84 -12.31
N ARG A 312 -4.27 -28.00 -11.88
CA ARG A 312 -4.68 -27.90 -10.47
C ARG A 312 -5.18 -29.24 -9.92
N HIS A 313 -6.05 -29.94 -10.65
CA HIS A 313 -6.58 -31.24 -10.22
C HIS A 313 -5.50 -32.32 -10.11
N TRP A 314 -4.64 -32.44 -11.12
CA TRP A 314 -3.55 -33.42 -11.12
C TRP A 314 -2.52 -33.13 -10.02
N PHE A 315 -2.06 -31.88 -9.95
CA PHE A 315 -1.00 -31.49 -9.02
C PHE A 315 -1.45 -31.30 -7.58
N ALA A 316 -2.76 -31.39 -7.30
CA ALA A 316 -3.27 -31.54 -5.94
C ALA A 316 -2.85 -32.87 -5.29
N ARG A 317 -2.57 -33.90 -6.10
CA ARG A 317 -2.22 -35.25 -5.61
C ARG A 317 -0.87 -35.75 -6.11
N HIS A 318 -0.34 -35.15 -7.18
CA HIS A 318 0.87 -35.61 -7.84
C HIS A 318 1.92 -34.49 -7.95
N VAL A 319 3.20 -34.87 -7.97
CA VAL A 319 4.32 -33.95 -8.22
C VAL A 319 4.90 -34.14 -9.62
N GLU A 320 4.69 -35.32 -10.20
CA GLU A 320 5.22 -35.75 -11.49
C GLU A 320 4.29 -35.39 -12.66
N CYS A 321 4.85 -35.36 -13.86
CA CYS A 321 4.14 -35.07 -15.10
C CYS A 321 3.08 -36.15 -15.39
N PRO A 322 1.87 -35.80 -15.86
CA PRO A 322 0.86 -36.78 -16.23
C PRO A 322 1.17 -37.58 -17.50
N VAL A 323 2.18 -37.18 -18.27
CA VAL A 323 2.58 -37.91 -19.48
C VAL A 323 3.26 -39.22 -19.07
N PRO A 324 2.79 -40.38 -19.56
CA PRO A 324 3.45 -41.66 -19.35
C PRO A 324 4.94 -41.56 -19.71
N GLU A 325 5.81 -42.20 -18.93
CA GLU A 325 7.27 -42.23 -19.12
C GLU A 325 8.00 -40.88 -18.86
N CYS A 326 7.28 -39.77 -18.69
CA CYS A 326 7.88 -38.49 -18.32
C CYS A 326 8.10 -38.39 -16.80
N ARG A 327 9.35 -38.52 -16.35
CA ARG A 327 9.72 -38.44 -14.92
C ARG A 327 9.96 -37.01 -14.42
N CYS A 328 9.42 -36.00 -15.10
CA CYS A 328 9.63 -34.60 -14.73
C CYS A 328 8.77 -34.21 -13.51
N LYS A 329 9.41 -33.68 -12.45
CA LYS A 329 8.73 -33.15 -11.25
C LYS A 329 8.16 -31.75 -11.52
N CYS A 330 7.07 -31.68 -12.27
CA CYS A 330 6.49 -30.44 -12.78
C CYS A 330 5.93 -29.51 -11.68
N ASN A 331 5.49 -30.05 -10.54
CA ASN A 331 4.97 -29.27 -9.40
C ASN A 331 5.94 -29.24 -8.21
N PHE A 332 7.25 -29.22 -8.48
CA PHE A 332 8.23 -29.06 -7.41
C PHE A 332 8.14 -27.65 -6.80
N ARG A 333 7.82 -27.56 -5.51
CA ARG A 333 7.80 -26.31 -4.73
C ARG A 333 9.06 -26.24 -3.88
N ALA A 334 9.96 -25.31 -4.20
CA ALA A 334 11.21 -25.14 -3.45
C ALA A 334 11.01 -24.63 -2.01
N ASN A 335 9.92 -23.90 -1.75
CA ASN A 335 9.57 -23.30 -0.46
C ASN A 335 8.08 -23.57 -0.13
N PRO A 336 7.69 -24.77 0.31
CA PRO A 336 6.29 -25.16 0.52
C PRO A 336 5.57 -24.34 1.62
N GLU A 337 6.31 -23.73 2.54
CA GLU A 337 5.82 -22.85 3.60
C GLU A 337 5.29 -21.50 3.10
N LEU A 338 5.66 -21.09 1.89
CA LEU A 338 5.07 -19.95 1.22
C LEU A 338 3.80 -20.44 0.53
N ASN A 339 2.63 -20.19 1.11
CA ASN A 339 1.34 -20.48 0.47
C ASN A 339 1.21 -19.64 -0.82
N TYR A 340 1.64 -20.20 -1.94
CA TYR A 340 1.39 -19.67 -3.28
C TYR A 340 -0.10 -19.87 -3.57
N HIS A 341 -0.91 -18.86 -3.26
CA HIS A 341 -2.34 -18.81 -3.60
C HIS A 341 -2.54 -18.52 -5.09
#